data_AF-A0A6N8GKR2-F1
#
_entry.id   AF-A0A6N8GKR2-F1
#
_cell.length_a   1.000
_cell.length_b   1.000
_cell.length_c   1.000
_cell.angle_alpha   90.00
_cell.angle_beta   90.00
_cell.angle_gamma   90.00
#
_symmetry.space_group_name_H-M   'P 1'
#
loop_
_entity.id
_entity.type
_entity.pdbx_description
1 polymer ?
#
loop_
_entity_poly.entity_id
_entity_poly.type
_entity_poly.pdbx_seq_one_letter_code
_entity_poly.pdbx_strand_id
1 'polypeptide(L)'
;MLGSLAGALALLGPSLLSGLRAGDGWPRWGPECTVETADGKVELTREEAKRATTAVALAARGEAADTAGLDGAVLQRLAEGPPGDAGASLACRGSAASDLPEQQLTGTGLTPRAERLRAAMTEVFGEQSLGGFAPGGVGQGHGEESTHYDGRAVDVFFRPVTEENRRAGWVLAHWLVAHAEDLDVQYVIFDDRFWSAHSARGRWQDYDAPEPADEILRHLDHVHVDVLRGGAG
;
A
#
# COMPACT_ATOMS: atom_id res chain seq x y z
N MET A 1 62.64 -10.88 -38.29
CA MET A 1 61.34 -10.94 -37.58
C MET A 1 61.38 -9.97 -36.42
N LEU A 2 60.70 -8.84 -36.54
CA LEU A 2 60.37 -7.92 -35.44
C LEU A 2 59.28 -6.99 -35.99
N GLY A 3 58.02 -7.29 -35.63
CA GLY A 3 56.85 -6.48 -35.96
C GLY A 3 56.54 -5.56 -34.79
N SER A 4 56.47 -4.26 -35.06
CA SER A 4 56.08 -3.23 -34.10
C SER A 4 54.55 -3.21 -33.94
N LEU A 5 54.07 -3.42 -32.72
CA LEU A 5 52.69 -3.20 -32.30
C LEU A 5 52.49 -1.71 -32.00
N ALA A 6 51.72 -1.02 -32.84
CA ALA A 6 51.20 0.31 -32.54
C ALA A 6 49.86 0.17 -31.82
N GLY A 7 49.83 0.58 -30.55
CA GLY A 7 48.61 0.65 -29.74
C GLY A 7 47.73 1.83 -30.16
N ALA A 8 46.42 1.58 -30.24
CA ALA A 8 45.40 2.61 -30.32
C ALA A 8 44.68 2.67 -28.96
N LEU A 9 44.94 3.74 -28.21
CA LEU A 9 44.12 4.18 -27.09
C LEU A 9 42.81 4.74 -27.65
N ALA A 10 41.68 4.09 -27.36
CA ALA A 10 40.36 4.69 -27.53
C ALA A 10 39.87 5.18 -26.16
N LEU A 11 39.82 6.49 -26.00
CA LEU A 11 39.21 7.19 -24.86
C LEU A 11 37.69 6.98 -24.92
N LEU A 12 37.14 6.12 -24.05
CA LEU A 12 35.70 6.01 -23.83
C LEU A 12 35.27 7.12 -22.87
N GLY A 13 34.84 8.25 -23.42
CA GLY A 13 34.17 9.32 -22.68
C GLY A 13 32.72 8.94 -22.32
N PRO A 14 32.18 9.38 -21.16
CA PRO A 14 30.85 9.01 -20.71
C PRO A 14 29.80 9.93 -21.34
N SER A 15 29.31 9.61 -22.52
CA SER A 15 28.12 10.28 -23.08
C SER A 15 27.47 9.38 -24.12
N LEU A 16 26.45 8.60 -23.74
CA LEU A 16 25.42 8.05 -24.63
C LEU A 16 24.47 7.10 -23.88
N LEU A 17 23.72 7.60 -22.89
CA LEU A 17 22.47 6.97 -22.44
C LEU A 17 21.48 8.03 -21.94
N SER A 18 21.34 9.14 -22.68
CA SER A 18 20.18 10.03 -22.56
C SER A 18 19.25 9.70 -23.71
N GLY A 19 18.26 8.83 -23.49
CA GLY A 19 17.40 8.39 -24.57
C GLY A 19 16.39 7.31 -24.25
N LEU A 20 15.79 7.30 -23.06
CA LEU A 20 14.49 6.67 -22.87
C LEU A 20 13.53 7.74 -22.38
N ARG A 21 12.98 8.49 -23.34
CA ARG A 21 11.69 9.15 -23.13
C ARG A 21 10.72 8.02 -22.79
N ALA A 22 10.23 7.99 -21.55
CA ALA A 22 9.08 7.19 -21.17
C ALA A 22 7.91 7.67 -22.03
N GLY A 23 7.67 6.96 -23.14
CA GLY A 23 6.52 7.19 -23.97
C GLY A 23 5.29 6.60 -23.29
N ASP A 24 4.23 7.39 -23.20
CA ASP A 24 2.87 6.89 -23.05
C ASP A 24 2.63 5.78 -24.09
N GLY A 25 2.43 4.52 -23.66
CA GLY A 25 2.27 3.46 -24.65
C GLY A 25 2.36 2.01 -24.18
N TRP A 26 1.43 1.57 -23.33
CA TRP A 26 0.80 0.25 -23.50
C TRP A 26 -0.64 0.36 -23.00
N PRO A 27 -1.67 -0.09 -23.76
CA PRO A 27 -3.02 -0.12 -23.20
C PRO A 27 -3.01 -0.98 -21.94
N ARG A 28 -3.52 -0.43 -20.83
CA ARG A 28 -3.69 -1.12 -19.53
C ARG A 28 -4.78 -2.20 -19.68
N TRP A 29 -4.47 -3.24 -20.44
CA TRP A 29 -5.39 -4.35 -20.71
C TRP A 29 -5.38 -5.31 -19.53
N GLY A 30 -6.44 -5.23 -18.75
CA GLY A 30 -6.73 -6.08 -17.61
C GLY A 30 -7.54 -5.32 -16.56
N PRO A 31 -8.15 -6.03 -15.61
CA PRO A 31 -8.92 -5.42 -14.54
C PRO A 31 -8.02 -4.59 -13.61
N GLU A 32 -8.51 -3.45 -13.15
CA GLU A 32 -7.78 -2.58 -12.21
C GLU A 32 -7.62 -3.23 -10.85
N CYS A 33 -8.68 -3.92 -10.41
CA CYS A 33 -8.74 -4.67 -9.19
C CYS A 33 -9.36 -6.05 -9.43
N THR A 34 -8.98 -7.01 -8.59
CA THR A 34 -9.52 -8.38 -8.64
C THR A 34 -9.74 -8.90 -7.24
N VAL A 35 -10.81 -9.67 -7.06
CA VAL A 35 -11.12 -10.40 -5.83
C VAL A 35 -11.20 -11.89 -6.15
N GLU A 36 -10.46 -12.71 -5.40
CA GLU A 36 -10.50 -14.17 -5.53
C GLU A 36 -11.61 -14.74 -4.63
N THR A 37 -12.75 -15.10 -5.22
CA THR A 37 -13.90 -15.68 -4.51
C THR A 37 -13.86 -17.21 -4.55
N ALA A 38 -14.85 -17.88 -3.95
CA ALA A 38 -14.96 -19.34 -4.04
C ALA A 38 -15.33 -19.81 -5.46
N ASP A 39 -16.03 -18.97 -6.21
CA ASP A 39 -16.51 -19.25 -7.57
C ASP A 39 -15.50 -18.80 -8.65
N GLY A 40 -14.38 -18.21 -8.22
CA GLY A 40 -13.29 -17.76 -9.07
C GLY A 40 -12.97 -16.26 -8.94
N LYS A 41 -12.11 -15.79 -9.84
CA LYS A 41 -11.64 -14.40 -9.87
C LYS A 41 -12.73 -13.48 -10.42
N VAL A 42 -13.13 -12.51 -9.61
CA VAL A 42 -14.02 -11.41 -10.01
C VAL A 42 -13.20 -10.17 -10.33
N GLU A 43 -13.50 -9.54 -11.45
CA GLU A 43 -12.83 -8.33 -11.94
C GLU A 43 -13.62 -7.10 -11.54
N LEU A 44 -12.93 -6.08 -11.03
CA LEU A 44 -13.54 -4.82 -10.59
C LEU A 44 -12.81 -3.64 -11.25
N THR A 45 -13.58 -2.61 -11.60
CA THR A 45 -13.03 -1.26 -11.77
C THR A 45 -12.51 -0.72 -10.44
N ARG A 46 -11.65 0.29 -10.48
CA ARG A 46 -11.18 0.99 -9.29
C ARG A 46 -12.34 1.51 -8.44
N GLU A 47 -13.34 2.10 -9.08
CA GLU A 47 -14.51 2.67 -8.40
C GLU A 47 -15.40 1.59 -7.75
N GLU A 48 -15.59 0.44 -8.38
CA GLU A 48 -16.28 -0.69 -7.75
C GLU A 48 -15.51 -1.23 -6.54
N ALA A 49 -14.18 -1.32 -6.62
CA ALA A 49 -13.35 -1.76 -5.50
C ALA A 49 -13.40 -0.78 -4.32
N LYS A 50 -13.36 0.54 -4.59
CA LYS A 50 -13.54 1.59 -3.56
C LYS A 50 -14.92 1.48 -2.91
N ARG A 51 -15.99 1.35 -3.71
CA ARG A 51 -17.36 1.18 -3.17
C ARG A 51 -17.50 -0.10 -2.34
N ALA A 52 -16.99 -1.24 -2.83
CA ALA A 52 -17.09 -2.52 -2.14
C ALA A 52 -16.34 -2.53 -0.80
N THR A 53 -15.10 -2.04 -0.78
CA THR A 53 -14.31 -1.98 0.46
C THR A 53 -14.88 -1.00 1.48
N THR A 54 -15.34 0.18 1.04
CA THR A 54 -16.04 1.13 1.92
C THR A 54 -17.33 0.53 2.46
N ALA A 55 -18.12 -0.16 1.62
CA ALA A 55 -19.36 -0.79 2.05
C ALA A 55 -19.13 -1.86 3.13
N VAL A 56 -18.09 -2.69 2.97
CA VAL A 56 -17.70 -3.69 3.97
C VAL A 56 -17.27 -3.04 5.28
N ALA A 57 -16.46 -1.97 5.21
CA ALA A 57 -16.02 -1.24 6.40
C ALA A 57 -17.20 -0.60 7.18
N LEU A 58 -18.14 0.01 6.47
CA LEU A 58 -19.35 0.58 7.07
C LEU A 58 -20.25 -0.51 7.67
N ALA A 59 -20.45 -1.62 6.95
CA ALA A 59 -21.26 -2.74 7.44
C ALA A 59 -20.67 -3.37 8.71
N ALA A 60 -19.34 -3.49 8.81
CA ALA A 60 -18.65 -3.97 10.02
C ALA A 60 -18.90 -3.07 11.25
N ARG A 61 -19.26 -1.80 11.03
CA ARG A 61 -19.65 -0.83 12.07
C ARG A 61 -21.16 -0.77 12.31
N GLY A 62 -21.95 -1.60 11.63
CA GLY A 62 -23.41 -1.58 11.69
C GLY A 62 -24.04 -0.39 10.98
N GLU A 63 -23.30 0.28 10.09
CA GLU A 63 -23.76 1.42 9.33
C GLU A 63 -24.33 1.01 7.96
N ALA A 64 -25.24 1.83 7.42
CA ALA A 64 -25.82 1.59 6.12
C ALA A 64 -24.77 1.82 5.02
N ALA A 65 -24.64 0.84 4.12
CA ALA A 65 -23.71 0.89 3.00
C ALA A 65 -24.47 0.82 1.67
N ASP A 66 -24.03 1.59 0.67
CA ASP A 66 -24.51 1.44 -0.70
C ASP A 66 -23.82 0.25 -1.38
N THR A 67 -24.55 -0.86 -1.48
CA THR A 67 -24.09 -2.07 -2.18
C THR A 67 -24.73 -2.26 -3.55
N ALA A 68 -25.42 -1.25 -4.08
CA ALA A 68 -26.16 -1.39 -5.34
C ALA A 68 -25.22 -1.72 -6.51
N GLY A 69 -25.47 -2.84 -7.17
CA GLY A 69 -24.69 -3.32 -8.31
C GLY A 69 -23.40 -4.06 -7.94
N LEU A 70 -23.11 -4.26 -6.66
CA LEU A 70 -21.95 -5.03 -6.22
C LEU A 70 -22.30 -6.51 -6.05
N ASP A 71 -21.36 -7.39 -6.39
CA ASP A 71 -21.49 -8.83 -6.21
C ASP A 71 -21.44 -9.18 -4.71
N GLY A 72 -22.44 -9.92 -4.22
CA GLY A 72 -22.51 -10.38 -2.83
C GLY A 72 -21.35 -11.30 -2.44
N ALA A 73 -20.84 -12.12 -3.37
CA ALA A 73 -19.68 -12.97 -3.13
C ALA A 73 -18.39 -12.15 -2.96
N VAL A 74 -18.27 -11.02 -3.67
CA VAL A 74 -17.17 -10.06 -3.48
C VAL A 74 -17.26 -9.42 -2.10
N LEU A 75 -18.43 -8.92 -1.71
CA LEU A 75 -18.62 -8.30 -0.38
C LEU A 75 -18.33 -9.28 0.75
N GLN A 76 -18.84 -10.52 0.65
CA GLN A 76 -18.56 -11.56 1.62
C GLN A 76 -17.06 -11.89 1.68
N ARG A 77 -16.39 -12.02 0.52
CA ARG A 77 -14.96 -12.31 0.46
C ARG A 77 -14.11 -11.18 1.06
N LEU A 78 -14.47 -9.93 0.83
CA LEU A 78 -13.77 -8.77 1.39
C LEU A 78 -14.00 -8.63 2.91
N ALA A 79 -15.17 -9.01 3.41
CA ALA A 79 -15.51 -8.99 4.83
C ALA A 79 -14.87 -10.14 5.60
N GLU A 80 -14.85 -11.33 5.00
CA GLU A 80 -14.51 -12.57 5.69
C GLU A 80 -13.13 -13.14 5.32
N GLY A 81 -12.52 -12.68 4.24
CA GLY A 81 -11.32 -13.33 3.70
C GLY A 81 -11.61 -14.70 3.06
N PRO A 82 -10.56 -15.46 2.70
CA PRO A 82 -10.68 -16.79 2.12
C PRO A 82 -11.25 -17.83 3.11
N PRO A 83 -11.78 -18.97 2.65
CA PRO A 83 -12.30 -19.99 3.56
C PRO A 83 -11.22 -20.50 4.52
N GLY A 84 -11.45 -20.33 5.81
CA GLY A 84 -10.54 -20.78 6.88
C GLY A 84 -9.35 -19.84 7.15
N ASP A 85 -9.34 -18.63 6.61
CA ASP A 85 -8.33 -17.61 6.92
C ASP A 85 -8.88 -16.18 6.67
N ALA A 86 -8.28 -15.16 7.30
CA ALA A 86 -8.66 -13.76 7.12
C ALA A 86 -7.93 -13.06 5.95
N GLY A 87 -6.99 -13.77 5.30
CA GLY A 87 -5.96 -13.25 4.41
C GLY A 87 -6.36 -12.40 3.19
N ALA A 88 -5.32 -11.90 2.51
CA ALA A 88 -5.40 -11.09 1.29
C ALA A 88 -6.40 -11.64 0.26
N SER A 89 -7.42 -10.84 -0.02
CA SER A 89 -8.52 -11.19 -0.92
C SER A 89 -8.74 -10.21 -2.06
N LEU A 90 -8.28 -8.96 -1.90
CA LEU A 90 -8.27 -7.94 -2.95
C LEU A 90 -6.85 -7.68 -3.45
N ALA A 91 -6.67 -7.64 -4.76
CA ALA A 91 -5.48 -7.09 -5.39
C ALA A 91 -5.88 -5.96 -6.32
N CYS A 92 -5.20 -4.82 -6.25
CA CYS A 92 -5.39 -3.70 -7.16
C CYS A 92 -4.05 -3.24 -7.71
N ARG A 93 -3.98 -2.93 -9.01
CA ARG A 93 -2.76 -2.40 -9.63
C ARG A 93 -2.31 -1.12 -8.92
N GLY A 94 -1.01 -0.99 -8.69
CA GLY A 94 -0.42 0.24 -8.18
C GLY A 94 -0.34 1.33 -9.25
N SER A 95 -0.52 2.58 -8.83
CA SER A 95 -0.26 3.77 -9.64
C SER A 95 0.32 4.86 -8.73
N ALA A 96 1.65 4.88 -8.59
CA ALA A 96 2.34 5.93 -7.84
C ALA A 96 2.44 7.20 -8.68
N ALA A 97 1.95 8.32 -8.14
CA ALA A 97 2.15 9.65 -8.73
C ALA A 97 3.62 10.05 -8.64
N SER A 98 4.18 10.56 -9.74
CA SER A 98 5.61 10.87 -9.86
C SER A 98 5.95 12.36 -9.71
N ASP A 99 4.94 13.24 -9.68
CA ASP A 99 5.07 14.69 -9.70
C ASP A 99 4.51 15.37 -8.44
N LEU A 100 4.44 14.63 -7.34
CA LEU A 100 4.01 15.16 -6.06
C LEU A 100 5.12 16.00 -5.40
N PRO A 101 4.80 17.17 -4.81
CA PRO A 101 5.77 17.89 -3.99
C PRO A 101 6.08 17.13 -2.70
N GLU A 102 7.33 17.21 -2.26
CA GLU A 102 7.71 16.84 -0.88
C GLU A 102 7.02 17.77 0.11
N GLN A 103 6.62 17.23 1.26
CA GLN A 103 5.87 17.97 2.27
C GLN A 103 6.60 17.91 3.61
N GLN A 104 6.53 19.01 4.35
CA GLN A 104 7.10 19.12 5.69
C GLN A 104 6.11 18.62 6.74
N LEU A 105 6.63 18.22 7.90
CA LEU A 105 5.83 17.81 9.04
C LEU A 105 4.91 18.96 9.52
N THR A 106 3.70 18.60 9.92
CA THR A 106 2.79 19.48 10.66
C THR A 106 3.07 19.39 12.17
N GLY A 107 2.28 20.11 12.97
CA GLY A 107 2.36 20.04 14.44
C GLY A 107 2.01 18.66 15.02
N THR A 108 1.38 17.77 14.27
CA THR A 108 1.08 16.40 14.70
C THR A 108 2.27 15.46 14.56
N GLY A 109 3.31 15.87 13.81
CA GLY A 109 4.41 15.01 13.40
C GLY A 109 4.12 14.15 12.17
N LEU A 110 3.00 14.38 11.49
CA LEU A 110 2.69 13.80 10.18
C LEU A 110 2.87 14.83 9.07
N THR A 111 3.09 14.38 7.85
CA THR A 111 2.96 15.22 6.65
C THR A 111 1.48 15.51 6.36
N PRO A 112 1.13 16.63 5.69
CA PRO A 112 -0.23 16.91 5.25
C PRO A 112 -0.91 15.78 4.46
N ARG A 113 -0.14 15.00 3.70
CA ARG A 113 -0.63 13.82 2.97
C ARG A 113 -1.01 12.68 3.92
N ALA A 114 -0.16 12.37 4.89
CA ALA A 114 -0.48 11.38 5.92
C ALA A 114 -1.66 11.84 6.81
N GLU A 115 -1.82 13.15 7.06
CA GLU A 115 -3.02 13.66 7.76
C GLU A 115 -4.30 13.48 6.95
N ARG A 116 -4.27 13.69 5.62
CA ARG A 116 -5.43 13.39 4.75
C ARG A 116 -5.79 11.92 4.78
N LEU A 117 -4.80 11.03 4.69
CA LEU A 117 -5.01 9.58 4.82
C LEU A 117 -5.65 9.24 6.17
N ARG A 118 -5.13 9.77 7.27
CA ARG A 118 -5.72 9.57 8.61
C ARG A 118 -7.16 10.07 8.68
N ALA A 119 -7.45 11.26 8.18
CA ALA A 119 -8.81 11.81 8.19
C ALA A 119 -9.78 10.94 7.38
N ALA A 120 -9.37 10.48 6.20
CA ALA A 120 -10.18 9.59 5.36
C ALA A 120 -10.44 8.23 6.03
N MET A 121 -9.43 7.66 6.71
CA MET A 121 -9.64 6.47 7.53
C MET A 121 -10.66 6.74 8.64
N THR A 122 -10.54 7.85 9.36
CA THR A 122 -11.49 8.20 10.46
C THR A 122 -12.93 8.35 9.96
N GLU A 123 -13.14 8.90 8.76
CA GLU A 123 -14.48 9.03 8.17
C GLU A 123 -15.16 7.66 7.97
N VAL A 124 -14.41 6.66 7.51
CA VAL A 124 -14.96 5.33 7.20
C VAL A 124 -14.98 4.40 8.41
N PHE A 125 -13.88 4.37 9.17
CA PHE A 125 -13.65 3.40 10.24
C PHE A 125 -13.91 3.97 11.66
N GLY A 126 -14.17 5.27 11.79
CA GLY A 126 -14.23 5.94 13.09
C GLY A 126 -12.86 6.12 13.74
N GLU A 127 -12.84 6.41 15.04
CA GLU A 127 -11.59 6.50 15.81
C GLU A 127 -10.87 5.14 15.82
N GLN A 128 -9.59 5.12 15.44
CA GLN A 128 -8.76 3.91 15.47
C GLN A 128 -7.64 4.00 16.53
N SER A 129 -7.09 2.84 16.89
CA SER A 129 -5.87 2.78 17.70
C SER A 129 -4.64 3.04 16.83
N LEU A 130 -4.17 4.28 16.79
CA LEU A 130 -3.08 4.73 15.93
C LEU A 130 -1.72 4.81 16.65
N GLY A 131 -0.63 4.63 15.92
CA GLY A 131 0.74 4.89 16.37
C GLY A 131 1.73 5.18 15.25
N GLY A 132 3.01 5.26 15.62
CA GLY A 132 4.12 5.53 14.70
C GLY A 132 4.34 7.01 14.37
N PHE A 133 3.70 7.93 15.09
CA PHE A 133 3.91 9.37 14.97
C PHE A 133 3.65 10.08 16.31
N ALA A 134 4.22 11.28 16.47
CA ALA A 134 4.03 12.12 17.65
C ALA A 134 4.31 13.59 17.33
N PRO A 135 3.74 14.57 18.06
CA PRO A 135 4.09 15.97 17.90
C PRO A 135 5.60 16.21 17.94
N GLY A 136 6.12 16.87 16.91
CA GLY A 136 7.57 17.07 16.72
C GLY A 136 8.29 15.94 15.97
N GLY A 137 7.58 14.89 15.57
CA GLY A 137 8.12 13.72 14.87
C GLY A 137 8.61 12.64 15.82
N VAL A 138 8.93 11.47 15.25
CA VAL A 138 9.58 10.35 15.94
C VAL A 138 10.98 10.14 15.35
N GLY A 139 11.93 9.65 16.16
CA GLY A 139 13.33 9.44 15.72
C GLY A 139 13.97 8.14 16.18
N GLN A 140 13.19 7.25 16.82
CA GLN A 140 13.63 5.95 17.28
C GLN A 140 12.45 4.98 17.31
N GLY A 141 12.71 3.67 17.49
CA GLY A 141 11.68 2.64 17.64
C GLY A 141 11.26 1.95 16.33
N HIS A 142 11.83 2.34 15.20
CA HIS A 142 11.60 1.74 13.88
C HIS A 142 12.94 1.41 13.19
N GLY A 143 12.89 0.67 12.08
CA GLY A 143 14.08 0.40 11.24
C GLY A 143 14.71 1.69 10.70
N GLU A 144 16.01 1.64 10.35
CA GLU A 144 16.80 2.84 9.98
C GLU A 144 16.19 3.65 8.83
N GLU A 145 15.57 2.97 7.87
CA GLU A 145 14.95 3.60 6.68
C GLU A 145 13.43 3.78 6.84
N SER A 146 12.93 3.79 8.08
CA SER A 146 11.50 3.86 8.35
C SER A 146 10.89 5.20 7.93
N THR A 147 9.79 5.12 7.20
CA THR A 147 8.96 6.24 6.74
C THR A 147 8.23 6.94 7.90
N HIS A 148 8.19 6.34 9.10
CA HIS A 148 7.73 7.00 10.33
C HIS A 148 8.59 8.21 10.70
N TYR A 149 9.90 8.14 10.48
CA TYR A 149 10.82 9.25 10.76
C TYR A 149 10.59 10.45 9.83
N ASP A 150 10.01 10.22 8.66
CA ASP A 150 9.57 11.27 7.72
C ASP A 150 8.13 11.76 8.00
N GLY A 151 7.44 11.22 9.02
CA GLY A 151 6.01 11.49 9.29
C GLY A 151 5.08 11.09 8.14
N ARG A 152 5.48 10.10 7.34
CA ARG A 152 4.70 9.59 6.20
C ARG A 152 3.93 8.32 6.51
N ALA A 153 4.19 7.69 7.66
CA ALA A 153 3.57 6.43 8.03
C ALA A 153 2.71 6.52 9.28
N VAL A 154 1.71 5.64 9.32
CA VAL A 154 0.80 5.44 10.44
C VAL A 154 0.63 3.94 10.62
N ASP A 155 0.72 3.49 11.87
CA ASP A 155 0.36 2.13 12.26
C ASP A 155 -1.06 2.12 12.85
N VAL A 156 -1.90 1.19 12.39
CA VAL A 156 -3.25 0.97 12.93
C VAL A 156 -3.30 -0.38 13.64
N PHE A 157 -3.40 -0.36 14.96
CA PHE A 157 -3.28 -1.57 15.79
C PHE A 157 -4.58 -2.38 15.88
N PHE A 158 -4.45 -3.69 15.72
CA PHE A 158 -5.48 -4.72 15.87
C PHE A 158 -5.01 -5.76 16.89
N ARG A 159 -5.06 -5.39 18.18
CA ARG A 159 -4.49 -6.19 19.29
C ARG A 159 -5.59 -6.78 20.18
N PRO A 160 -5.40 -8.01 20.72
CA PRO A 160 -4.29 -8.95 20.47
C PRO A 160 -4.42 -9.66 19.10
N VAL A 161 -3.38 -10.37 18.64
CA VAL A 161 -3.43 -11.15 17.39
C VAL A 161 -4.45 -12.28 17.52
N THR A 162 -5.62 -12.09 16.91
CA THR A 162 -6.73 -13.05 16.85
C THR A 162 -7.28 -13.08 15.44
N GLU A 163 -8.02 -14.13 15.07
CA GLU A 163 -8.59 -14.21 13.72
C GLU A 163 -9.62 -13.10 13.44
N GLU A 164 -10.35 -12.65 14.46
CA GLU A 164 -11.26 -11.50 14.37
C GLU A 164 -10.48 -10.20 14.09
N ASN A 165 -9.41 -9.95 14.84
CA ASN A 165 -8.57 -8.77 14.64
C ASN A 165 -7.79 -8.82 13.32
N ARG A 166 -7.34 -10.00 12.89
CA ARG A 166 -6.76 -10.21 11.56
C ARG A 166 -7.76 -9.85 10.46
N ARG A 167 -9.02 -10.27 10.59
CA ARG A 167 -10.11 -9.93 9.65
C ARG A 167 -10.36 -8.43 9.59
N ALA A 168 -10.44 -7.77 10.75
CA ALA A 168 -10.59 -6.31 10.81
C ALA A 168 -9.41 -5.57 10.16
N GLY A 169 -8.18 -6.02 10.39
CA GLY A 169 -6.98 -5.49 9.74
C GLY A 169 -6.99 -5.68 8.21
N TRP A 170 -7.44 -6.84 7.72
CA TRP A 170 -7.57 -7.10 6.29
C TRP A 170 -8.64 -6.23 5.63
N VAL A 171 -9.77 -5.94 6.31
CA VAL A 171 -10.77 -4.99 5.81
C VAL A 171 -10.14 -3.60 5.60
N LEU A 172 -9.36 -3.11 6.57
CA LEU A 172 -8.65 -1.84 6.43
C LEU A 172 -7.59 -1.89 5.31
N ALA A 173 -6.77 -2.95 5.27
CA ALA A 173 -5.71 -3.11 4.27
C ALA A 173 -6.27 -3.12 2.83
N HIS A 174 -7.38 -3.82 2.59
CA HIS A 174 -8.06 -3.80 1.30
C HIS A 174 -8.61 -2.42 0.94
N TRP A 175 -9.19 -1.70 1.90
CA TRP A 175 -9.67 -0.34 1.68
C TRP A 175 -8.52 0.60 1.29
N LEU A 176 -7.40 0.55 2.00
CA LEU A 176 -6.21 1.35 1.68
C LEU A 176 -5.69 1.07 0.27
N VAL A 177 -5.65 -0.21 -0.14
CA VAL A 177 -5.23 -0.61 -1.50
C VAL A 177 -6.22 -0.15 -2.58
N ALA A 178 -7.53 -0.18 -2.30
CA ALA A 178 -8.54 0.31 -3.23
C ALA A 178 -8.45 1.83 -3.42
N HIS A 179 -8.20 2.58 -2.34
CA HIS A 179 -8.13 4.04 -2.29
C HIS A 179 -6.72 4.61 -2.47
N ALA A 180 -5.74 3.77 -2.80
CA ALA A 180 -4.33 4.14 -2.81
C ALA A 180 -3.98 5.35 -3.70
N GLU A 181 -4.62 5.46 -4.87
CA GLU A 181 -4.40 6.57 -5.80
C GLU A 181 -4.93 7.91 -5.25
N ASP A 182 -6.11 7.90 -4.63
CA ASP A 182 -6.74 9.11 -4.08
C ASP A 182 -6.02 9.62 -2.82
N LEU A 183 -5.37 8.70 -2.09
CA LEU A 183 -4.71 8.96 -0.82
C LEU A 183 -3.18 9.01 -0.91
N ASP A 184 -2.63 8.95 -2.12
CA ASP A 184 -1.19 8.92 -2.38
C ASP A 184 -0.45 7.81 -1.57
N VAL A 185 -1.08 6.65 -1.37
CA VAL A 185 -0.48 5.53 -0.61
C VAL A 185 0.71 4.97 -1.40
N GLN A 186 1.79 4.66 -0.69
CA GLN A 186 2.99 4.04 -1.24
C GLN A 186 3.07 2.54 -0.93
N TYR A 187 2.98 2.16 0.35
CA TYR A 187 2.91 0.77 0.78
C TYR A 187 1.82 0.55 1.81
N VAL A 188 1.31 -0.68 1.82
CA VAL A 188 0.49 -1.25 2.91
C VAL A 188 1.14 -2.56 3.31
N ILE A 189 1.39 -2.75 4.61
CA ILE A 189 2.02 -3.97 5.15
C ILE A 189 1.11 -4.50 6.27
N PHE A 190 0.78 -5.78 6.20
CA PHE A 190 -0.03 -6.46 7.20
C PHE A 190 0.10 -7.98 7.07
N ASP A 191 0.14 -8.69 8.19
CA ASP A 191 -0.05 -10.15 8.25
C ASP A 191 0.93 -10.92 7.35
N ASP A 192 2.24 -10.63 7.48
CA ASP A 192 3.34 -11.13 6.62
C ASP A 192 3.15 -10.86 5.11
N ARG A 193 2.42 -9.80 4.77
CA ARG A 193 2.19 -9.38 3.37
C ARG A 193 2.47 -7.91 3.20
N PHE A 194 2.89 -7.53 2.00
CA PHE A 194 2.90 -6.14 1.59
C PHE A 194 2.34 -5.92 0.19
N TRP A 195 1.74 -4.75 0.00
CA TRP A 195 1.30 -4.21 -1.29
C TRP A 195 2.07 -2.91 -1.58
N SER A 196 2.32 -2.63 -2.86
CA SER A 196 3.05 -1.42 -3.29
C SER A 196 2.36 -0.72 -4.46
N ALA A 197 2.27 0.61 -4.38
CA ALA A 197 1.79 1.47 -5.46
C ALA A 197 2.71 1.45 -6.70
N HIS A 198 3.94 0.97 -6.57
CA HIS A 198 4.87 0.80 -7.68
C HIS A 198 4.70 -0.54 -8.40
N SER A 199 3.85 -1.44 -7.88
CA SER A 199 3.59 -2.74 -8.51
C SER A 199 2.51 -2.64 -9.58
N ALA A 200 2.90 -2.68 -10.85
CA ALA A 200 1.97 -2.69 -11.98
C ALA A 200 1.00 -3.89 -11.97
N ARG A 201 1.36 -4.99 -11.29
CA ARG A 201 0.51 -6.17 -11.12
C ARG A 201 -0.37 -6.10 -9.88
N GLY A 202 -0.04 -5.24 -8.91
CA GLY A 202 -0.88 -5.01 -7.73
C GLY A 202 -1.04 -6.18 -6.78
N ARG A 203 -0.21 -7.22 -6.91
CA ARG A 203 -0.27 -8.44 -6.09
C ARG A 203 0.36 -8.18 -4.73
N TRP A 204 -0.25 -8.73 -3.69
CA TRP A 204 0.40 -8.90 -2.40
C TRP A 204 1.62 -9.80 -2.53
N GLN A 205 2.69 -9.43 -1.85
CA GLN A 205 3.96 -10.14 -1.80
C GLN A 205 4.24 -10.52 -0.34
N ASP A 206 5.07 -11.55 -0.13
CA ASP A 206 5.52 -11.93 1.20
C ASP A 206 6.35 -10.81 1.82
N TYR A 207 6.07 -10.48 3.08
CA TYR A 207 6.89 -9.54 3.85
C TYR A 207 7.92 -10.30 4.68
N ASP A 208 9.19 -10.12 4.36
CA ASP A 208 10.30 -10.76 5.07
C ASP A 208 10.72 -9.90 6.28
N ALA A 209 10.20 -10.22 7.46
CA ALA A 209 10.56 -9.55 8.70
C ALA A 209 12.01 -9.87 9.13
N PRO A 210 12.75 -8.90 9.70
CA PRO A 210 14.10 -9.15 10.20
C PRO A 210 14.09 -10.06 11.45
N GLU A 211 15.15 -10.84 11.63
CA GLU A 211 15.32 -11.72 12.79
C GLU A 211 15.84 -10.97 14.04
N PRO A 212 15.37 -11.29 15.26
CA PRO A 212 14.32 -12.27 15.56
C PRO A 212 12.93 -11.76 15.18
N ALA A 213 12.19 -12.53 14.40
CA ALA A 213 10.84 -12.13 13.98
C ALA A 213 9.81 -12.35 15.11
N ASP A 214 9.15 -11.28 15.55
CA ASP A 214 8.00 -11.32 16.47
C ASP A 214 6.71 -10.84 15.77
N GLU A 215 5.58 -10.84 16.49
CA GLU A 215 4.28 -10.42 15.95
C GLU A 215 4.28 -8.98 15.44
N ILE A 216 5.09 -8.10 16.05
CA ILE A 216 5.16 -6.69 15.69
C ILE A 216 5.99 -6.53 14.42
N LEU A 217 7.20 -7.09 14.36
CA LEU A 217 8.05 -7.00 13.18
C LEU A 217 7.41 -7.65 11.94
N ARG A 218 6.59 -8.68 12.15
CA ARG A 218 5.80 -9.36 11.10
C ARG A 218 4.49 -8.65 10.73
N HIS A 219 4.17 -7.53 11.40
CA HIS A 219 2.94 -6.77 11.19
C HIS A 219 1.67 -7.62 11.39
N LEU A 220 1.69 -8.58 12.32
CA LEU A 220 0.53 -9.42 12.60
C LEU A 220 -0.51 -8.70 13.48
N ASP A 221 -0.08 -7.66 14.20
CA ASP A 221 -0.90 -6.93 15.17
C ASP A 221 -1.22 -5.50 14.75
N HIS A 222 -0.78 -5.06 13.57
CA HIS A 222 -1.08 -3.74 13.03
C HIS A 222 -0.95 -3.69 11.51
N VAL A 223 -1.82 -2.87 10.89
CA VAL A 223 -1.66 -2.45 9.49
C VAL A 223 -0.73 -1.25 9.47
N HIS A 224 0.41 -1.39 8.82
CA HIS A 224 1.29 -0.26 8.50
C HIS A 224 0.90 0.30 7.13
N VAL A 225 0.79 1.62 7.04
CA VAL A 225 0.59 2.33 5.78
C VAL A 225 1.46 3.56 5.73
N ASP A 226 2.15 3.75 4.60
CA ASP A 226 2.88 4.98 4.33
C ASP A 226 2.46 5.61 3.00
N VAL A 227 2.58 6.93 2.94
CA VAL A 227 2.26 7.73 1.76
C VAL A 227 3.51 8.10 0.98
N LEU A 228 3.33 8.38 -0.32
CA LEU A 228 4.40 8.82 -1.22
C LEU A 228 5.16 10.01 -0.62
N ARG A 229 6.49 10.00 -0.78
CA ARG A 229 7.34 11.12 -0.34
C ARG A 229 7.02 12.40 -1.12
N GLY A 230 6.89 12.26 -2.44
CA GLY A 230 7.03 13.38 -3.36
C GLY A 230 8.50 13.81 -3.50
N GLY A 231 8.75 14.86 -4.29
CA GLY A 231 10.09 15.30 -4.66
C GLY A 231 10.60 14.61 -5.94
N ALA A 232 11.73 15.08 -6.46
CA ALA A 232 12.34 14.48 -7.65
C ALA A 232 12.88 13.08 -7.30
N GLY A 233 12.38 12.06 -8.01
CA GLY A 233 12.89 10.69 -7.94
C GLY A 233 14.28 10.52 -8.53
#